data_AF-A0A0D0RV06-F1
#
_entry.id   AF-A0A0D0RV06-F1
#
_cell.length_a   1.000
_cell.length_b   1.000
_cell.length_c   1.000
_cell.angle_alpha   90.00
_cell.angle_beta   90.00
_cell.angle_gamma   90.00
#
_symmetry.space_group_name_H-M   'P 1'
#
loop_
_entity.id
_entity.type
_entity.pdbx_description
1 polymer ?
#
loop_
_entity_poly.entity_id
_entity_poly.type
_entity_poly.pdbx_seq_one_letter_code
_entity_poly.pdbx_strand_id
1 'polypeptide(L)'
;MKYAYPIDYSWSTEEIIDVIKFYEGVEQAYERGIEREQLMNLYRRFKEIVPSKAEERKLCDEFEKVSGYSPYQTMKKGKELSVGDIVKM
;
A
#
# COMPACT_ATOMS: atom_id res chain seq x y z
N MET A 1 -3.46 16.20 -7.81
CA MET A 1 -4.82 15.96 -7.29
C MET A 1 -4.67 15.52 -5.84
N LYS A 2 -5.43 16.10 -4.90
CA LYS A 2 -5.42 15.67 -3.48
C LYS A 2 -6.40 14.51 -3.35
N TYR A 3 -5.92 13.28 -3.52
CA TYR A 3 -6.73 12.12 -3.19
C TYR A 3 -6.92 12.08 -1.67
N ALA A 4 -8.15 11.86 -1.22
CA ALA A 4 -8.42 11.59 0.19
C ALA A 4 -8.01 10.13 0.44
N TYR A 5 -6.86 9.92 1.07
CA TYR A 5 -6.47 8.58 1.51
C TYR A 5 -7.47 8.11 2.58
N PRO A 6 -7.91 6.85 2.51
CA PRO A 6 -8.77 6.30 3.55
C PRO A 6 -7.93 6.17 4.83
N ILE A 7 -8.24 7.01 5.82
CA ILE A 7 -7.52 7.10 7.09
C ILE A 7 -8.50 6.90 8.25
N ASP A 8 -8.04 6.19 9.29
CA ASP A 8 -8.74 6.13 10.57
C ASP A 8 -8.19 7.23 11.50
N TYR A 9 -9.09 8.02 12.08
CA TYR A 9 -8.72 9.13 12.97
C TYR A 9 -8.24 8.67 14.35
N SER A 10 -8.33 7.38 14.66
CA SER A 10 -7.75 6.78 15.87
C SER A 10 -6.24 6.56 15.77
N TRP A 11 -5.67 6.61 14.56
CA TRP A 11 -4.23 6.47 14.34
C TRP A 11 -3.47 7.73 14.73
N SER A 12 -2.27 7.55 15.23
CA SER A 12 -1.30 8.62 15.43
C SER A 12 -0.85 9.22 14.10
N THR A 13 -0.32 10.44 14.14
CA THR A 13 0.23 11.12 12.96
C THR A 13 1.30 10.28 12.25
N GLU A 14 2.13 9.57 13.00
CA GLU A 14 3.18 8.71 12.46
C GLU A 14 2.59 7.52 11.69
N GLU A 15 1.57 6.88 12.25
CA GLU A 15 0.86 5.78 11.61
C GLU A 15 0.14 6.23 10.34
N ILE A 16 -0.49 7.41 10.35
CA ILE A 16 -1.10 8.00 9.16
C ILE A 16 -0.05 8.21 8.06
N ILE A 17 1.12 8.75 8.42
CA ILE A 17 2.22 8.94 7.46
C ILE A 17 2.67 7.60 6.88
N ASP A 18 2.79 6.56 7.69
CA ASP A 18 3.23 5.24 7.23
C ASP A 18 2.20 4.55 6.32
N VAL A 19 0.90 4.73 6.59
CA VAL A 19 -0.18 4.26 5.71
C VAL A 19 -0.17 5.01 4.37
N ILE A 20 0.07 6.32 4.38
CA ILE A 20 0.20 7.12 3.15
C ILE A 20 1.39 6.62 2.32
N LYS A 21 2.56 6.41 2.94
CA LYS A 21 3.75 5.87 2.24
C LYS A 21 3.47 4.50 1.61
N PHE A 22 2.65 3.66 2.24
CA PHE A 22 2.24 2.40 1.63
C PHE A 22 1.46 2.62 0.33
N TYR A 23 0.49 3.53 0.32
CA TYR A 23 -0.25 3.87 -0.90
C TYR A 23 0.64 4.51 -1.97
N GLU A 24 1.54 5.43 -1.59
CA GLU A 24 2.54 6.00 -2.51
C GLU A 24 3.43 4.91 -3.12
N GLY A 25 3.80 3.89 -2.33
CA GLY A 25 4.55 2.73 -2.83
C GLY A 25 3.77 1.90 -3.86
N VAL A 26 2.44 1.81 -3.69
CA VAL A 26 1.55 1.19 -4.67
C VAL A 26 1.47 2.03 -5.94
N GLU A 27 1.24 3.34 -5.83
CA GLU A 27 1.24 4.28 -6.97
C GLU A 27 2.55 4.19 -7.75
N GLN A 28 3.67 4.20 -7.04
CA GLN A 28 4.99 4.05 -7.62
C GLN A 28 5.14 2.75 -8.43
N ALA A 29 4.55 1.65 -7.97
CA ALA A 29 4.59 0.37 -8.69
C ALA A 29 3.88 0.45 -10.06
N TYR A 30 2.83 1.26 -10.21
CA TYR A 30 2.15 1.47 -11.50
C TYR A 30 2.87 2.48 -12.39
N GLU A 31 3.45 3.53 -11.81
CA GLU A 31 4.07 4.61 -12.60
C GLU A 31 5.48 4.26 -13.10
N ARG A 32 6.39 3.91 -12.18
CA ARG A 32 7.83 3.76 -12.46
C ARG A 32 8.37 2.37 -12.09
N GLY A 33 7.69 1.67 -11.19
CA GLY A 33 8.18 0.46 -10.53
C GLY A 33 8.80 0.78 -9.17
N ILE A 34 8.65 -0.15 -8.23
CA ILE A 34 9.21 -0.08 -6.87
C ILE A 34 10.02 -1.34 -6.58
N GLU A 35 11.10 -1.24 -5.82
CA GLU A 35 11.81 -2.42 -5.34
C GLU A 35 10.88 -3.28 -4.48
N ARG A 36 10.89 -4.59 -4.73
CA ARG A 36 10.05 -5.56 -4.01
C ARG A 36 10.27 -5.48 -2.51
N GLU A 37 11.51 -5.31 -2.05
CA GLU A 37 11.79 -5.19 -0.62
C GLU A 37 11.22 -3.90 -0.02
N GLN A 38 11.34 -2.78 -0.73
CA GLN A 38 10.76 -1.51 -0.30
C GLN A 38 9.23 -1.63 -0.16
N LEU A 39 8.55 -2.18 -1.16
CA LEU A 39 7.11 -2.40 -1.11
C LEU A 39 6.70 -3.34 0.05
N MET A 40 7.43 -4.44 0.23
CA MET A 40 7.15 -5.40 1.30
C MET A 40 7.37 -4.81 2.70
N ASN A 41 8.34 -3.93 2.87
CA ASN A 41 8.58 -3.22 4.13
C ASN A 41 7.45 -2.24 4.45
N LEU A 42 6.99 -1.47 3.44
CA LEU A 42 5.82 -0.61 3.58
C LEU A 42 4.57 -1.40 3.95
N TYR A 43 4.35 -2.55 3.30
CA TYR A 43 3.23 -3.43 3.62
C TYR A 43 3.30 -4.02 5.02
N ARG A 44 4.49 -4.41 5.50
CA ARG A 44 4.67 -4.88 6.88
C ARG A 44 4.26 -3.82 7.89
N ARG A 45 4.72 -2.58 7.68
CA ARG A 45 4.35 -1.46 8.54
C ARG A 45 2.85 -1.17 8.50
N PHE A 46 2.26 -1.19 7.30
CA PHE A 46 0.81 -1.09 7.14
C PHE A 46 0.06 -2.18 7.91
N LYS A 47 0.55 -3.43 7.91
CA LYS A 47 -0.05 -4.55 8.65
C LYS A 47 0.10 -4.45 10.16
N GLU A 48 1.13 -3.76 10.68
CA GLU A 48 1.26 -3.47 12.11
C GLU A 48 0.17 -2.50 12.58
N ILE A 49 -0.15 -1.50 11.74
CA ILE A 49 -1.17 -0.47 12.01
C ILE A 49 -2.58 -1.06 11.80
N VAL A 50 -2.74 -1.83 10.72
CA VAL A 50 -4.02 -2.45 10.32
C VAL A 50 -3.89 -3.98 10.39
N PRO A 51 -3.93 -4.58 11.60
CA PRO A 51 -3.82 -6.04 11.75
C PRO A 51 -5.06 -6.75 11.20
N SER A 52 -6.24 -6.12 11.29
CA SER A 52 -7.51 -6.68 10.83
C SER A 52 -7.58 -6.86 9.32
N LYS A 53 -7.84 -8.10 8.87
CA LYS A 53 -8.00 -8.42 7.44
C LYS A 53 -9.22 -7.76 6.81
N ALA A 54 -10.29 -7.56 7.59
CA ALA A 54 -11.51 -6.91 7.10
C ALA A 54 -11.27 -5.42 6.84
N GLU A 55 -10.51 -4.78 7.73
CA GLU A 55 -10.14 -3.37 7.63
C GLU A 55 -9.13 -3.14 6.49
N GLU A 56 -8.09 -3.98 6.41
CA GLU A 56 -7.16 -3.98 5.27
C GLU A 56 -7.91 -4.06 3.94
N ARG A 57 -8.88 -4.98 3.82
CA ARG A 57 -9.68 -5.12 2.60
C ARG A 57 -10.48 -3.85 2.31
N LYS A 58 -11.16 -3.29 3.31
CA LYS A 58 -11.94 -2.06 3.15
C LYS A 58 -11.06 -0.89 2.67
N LEU A 59 -9.90 -0.71 3.31
CA LEU A 59 -8.94 0.34 2.95
C LEU A 59 -8.37 0.16 1.54
N CYS A 60 -8.00 -1.07 1.17
CA CYS A 60 -7.55 -1.37 -0.18
C CYS A 60 -8.64 -1.10 -1.22
N ASP A 61 -9.87 -1.54 -0.96
CA ASP A 61 -11.02 -1.34 -1.84
C ASP A 61 -11.37 0.15 -2.01
N GLU A 62 -11.27 0.94 -0.93
CA GLU A 62 -11.49 2.39 -0.96
C GLU A 62 -10.38 3.10 -1.74
N PHE A 63 -9.11 2.77 -1.49
CA PHE A 63 -8.00 3.32 -2.24
C PHE A 63 -8.12 2.99 -3.74
N GLU A 64 -8.41 1.74 -4.09
CA GLU A 64 -8.57 1.32 -5.49
C GLU A 64 -9.71 2.08 -6.20
N LYS A 65 -10.82 2.37 -5.52
CA LYS A 65 -11.91 3.19 -6.07
C LYS A 65 -11.51 4.63 -6.34
N VAL A 66 -10.62 5.19 -5.53
CA VAL A 66 -10.22 6.60 -5.61
C VAL A 66 -9.04 6.80 -6.57
N SER A 67 -8.04 5.92 -6.55
CA SER A 67 -6.82 6.03 -7.36
C SER A 67 -6.88 5.23 -8.67
N GLY A 68 -7.71 4.18 -8.73
CA GLY A 68 -7.71 3.21 -9.83
C GLY A 68 -6.59 2.17 -9.74
N TYR A 69 -5.74 2.21 -8.71
CA TYR A 69 -4.64 1.28 -8.52
C TYR A 69 -5.00 0.25 -7.45
N SER A 70 -4.80 -1.04 -7.74
CA SER A 70 -5.13 -2.12 -6.81
C SER A 70 -3.93 -2.48 -5.92
N PRO A 71 -3.94 -2.15 -4.61
CA PRO A 71 -2.87 -2.54 -3.68
C PRO A 71 -2.78 -4.06 -3.56
N TYR A 72 -3.92 -4.74 -3.61
CA TYR A 72 -3.98 -6.19 -3.50
C TYR A 72 -3.21 -6.88 -4.63
N GLN A 73 -3.41 -6.45 -5.88
CA GLN A 73 -2.70 -7.02 -7.02
C GLN A 73 -1.20 -6.69 -6.98
N THR A 74 -0.85 -5.46 -6.59
CA THR A 74 0.55 -5.05 -6.42
C THR A 74 1.27 -5.90 -5.38
N MET A 75 0.63 -6.14 -4.24
CA MET A 75 1.19 -6.99 -3.19
C MET A 75 1.26 -8.46 -3.59
N LYS A 76 0.27 -8.96 -4.33
CA LYS A 76 0.31 -10.33 -4.86
C LYS A 76 1.51 -10.50 -5.79
N LYS A 77 1.71 -9.59 -6.73
CA LYS A 77 2.86 -9.59 -7.64
C LYS A 77 4.19 -9.48 -6.88
N GLY A 78 4.29 -8.58 -5.90
CA GLY A 78 5.49 -8.45 -5.06
C GLY A 78 5.83 -9.70 -4.23
N LYS A 79 4.85 -10.55 -3.92
CA LYS A 79 5.07 -11.84 -3.23
C LYS A 79 5.56 -12.93 -4.18
N GLU A 80 5.21 -12.86 -5.45
CA GLU A 80 5.64 -13.81 -6.50
C GLU A 80 7.07 -13.50 -6.99
N LEU A 81 7.53 -12.26 -6.85
CA LEU A 81 8.87 -11.81 -7.23
C LEU A 81 9.93 -12.11 -6.15
N SER A 82 11.19 -12.19 -6.60
CA SER A 82 12.36 -12.44 -5.76
C SER A 82 12.90 -11.16 -5.10
N VAL A 83 13.79 -11.34 -4.12
CA VAL A 83 14.53 -10.25 -3.50
C VAL A 83 15.42 -9.57 -4.56
N GLY A 84 15.39 -8.25 -4.63
CA GLY A 84 16.10 -7.45 -5.65
C GLY A 84 15.29 -7.18 -6.92
N ASP A 85 14.13 -7.81 -7.11
CA ASP A 85 13.26 -7.54 -8.27
C ASP A 85 12.46 -6.24 -8.10
N ILE A 86 12.06 -5.67 -9.24
CA ILE A 86 11.18 -4.50 -9.30
C ILE A 86 9.73 -4.96 -9.49
N VAL A 87 8.86 -4.56 -8.58
CA VAL A 87 7.41 -4.68 -8.73
C VAL A 87 6.94 -3.55 -9.63
N LYS A 88 6.50 -3.91 -10.83
CA LYS A 88 5.86 -3.00 -11.78
C LYS A 88 4.53 -3.57 -12.20
N MET A 89 3.45 -2.80 -12.11
CA MET A 89 2.09 -3.27 -12.46
C MET A 89 1.75 -3.05 -13.92
#